data_AF-A0A538HP72-F1
#
_entry.id   AF-A0A538HP72-F1
#
_cell.length_a   1.000
_cell.length_b   1.000
_cell.length_c   1.000
_cell.angle_alpha   90.00
_cell.angle_beta   90.00
_cell.angle_gamma   90.00
#
_symmetry.space_group_name_H-M   'P 1'
#
loop_
_entity.id
_entity.type
_entity.pdbx_description
1 polymer ?
#
loop_
_entity_poly.entity_id
_entity_poly.type
_entity_poly.pdbx_seq_one_letter_code
_entity_poly.pdbx_strand_id
1 'polypeptide(L)'
;MSTYAVGSDGSLTDPKSLSDGQAALCWIQRARDVYYVANTGSDTLSGYRIGADGQPTLTGATGIVAVTESGPIDLTSPSDSHFLYGETGISGTVDEYRVNDDGTLTKLGVVTGLPPGLEGIAST
;
A
#
# COMPACT_ATOMS: atom_id res chain seq x y z
N MET A 1 6.68 0.36 7.64
CA MET A 1 6.74 -1.04 7.14
C MET A 1 7.89 -1.80 7.80
N SER A 2 7.69 -3.09 8.06
CA SER A 2 8.75 -4.02 8.45
C SER A 2 8.93 -5.13 7.41
N THR A 3 10.15 -5.60 7.26
CA THR A 3 10.56 -6.71 6.39
C THR A 3 11.29 -7.75 7.24
N TYR A 4 11.39 -8.97 6.73
CA TYR A 4 12.15 -10.06 7.32
C TYR A 4 12.56 -11.04 6.21
N ALA A 5 13.62 -11.80 6.43
CA ALA A 5 14.00 -12.91 5.58
C ALA A 5 13.33 -14.20 6.07
N VAL A 6 12.94 -15.07 5.14
CA VAL A 6 12.43 -16.41 5.43
C VAL A 6 13.52 -17.42 5.08
N GLY A 7 13.99 -18.16 6.08
CA GLY A 7 14.96 -19.23 5.93
C GLY A 7 14.37 -20.43 5.18
N SER A 8 15.23 -21.29 4.63
CA SER A 8 14.81 -22.53 3.97
C SER A 8 14.13 -23.53 4.90
N ASP A 9 14.31 -23.37 6.22
CA ASP A 9 13.63 -24.11 7.28
C ASP A 9 12.32 -23.44 7.74
N GLY A 10 11.93 -22.32 7.12
CA GLY A 10 10.74 -21.54 7.47
C GLY A 10 10.93 -20.59 8.66
N SER A 11 12.13 -20.51 9.25
CA SER A 11 12.41 -19.54 10.31
C SER A 11 12.46 -18.10 9.77
N LEU A 12 12.09 -17.12 10.61
CA LEU A 12 12.17 -15.70 10.27
C LEU A 12 13.44 -15.08 10.84
N THR A 13 14.19 -14.34 10.04
CA THR A 13 15.46 -13.70 10.44
C THR A 13 15.59 -12.28 9.89
N ASP A 14 16.58 -11.53 10.38
CA ASP A 14 16.95 -10.19 9.89
C ASP A 14 15.76 -9.22 9.76
N PRO A 15 14.98 -9.00 10.84
CA PRO A 15 13.88 -8.04 10.79
C PRO A 15 14.42 -6.62 10.62
N LYS A 16 13.89 -5.89 9.64
CA LYS A 16 14.23 -4.49 9.39
C LYS A 16 12.96 -3.66 9.32
N SER A 17 13.04 -2.41 9.75
CA SER A 17 11.87 -1.54 9.84
C SER A 17 12.21 -0.11 9.44
N LEU A 18 11.25 0.54 8.79
CA LEU A 18 11.25 1.98 8.58
C LEU A 18 9.83 2.50 8.72
N SER A 19 9.62 3.47 9.60
CA SER A 19 8.35 4.18 9.73
C SER A 19 8.20 5.22 8.60
N ASP A 20 6.98 5.40 8.11
CA ASP A 20 6.58 6.51 7.21
C ASP A 20 6.01 7.70 8.00
N GLY A 21 5.92 7.59 9.33
CA GLY A 21 5.37 8.63 10.20
C GLY A 21 3.86 8.85 10.06
N GLN A 22 3.14 7.97 9.36
CA GLN A 22 1.69 8.04 9.18
C GLN A 22 0.95 7.32 10.31
N ALA A 23 -0.38 7.45 10.35
CA ALA A 23 -1.22 6.89 11.42
C ALA A 23 -2.00 5.64 10.97
N ALA A 24 -2.11 4.67 11.86
CA ALA A 24 -2.92 3.44 11.73
C ALA A 24 -2.72 2.74 10.37
N LEU A 25 -1.51 2.22 10.18
CA LEU A 25 -1.12 1.47 8.99
C LEU A 25 -1.85 0.11 8.98
N CYS A 26 -2.67 -0.16 7.96
CA CYS A 26 -3.55 -1.34 7.93
C CYS A 26 -3.12 -2.43 6.95
N TRP A 27 -2.71 -2.07 5.73
CA TRP A 27 -2.41 -3.05 4.68
C TRP A 27 -1.17 -2.71 3.86
N ILE A 28 -0.54 -3.73 3.28
CA ILE A 28 0.63 -3.62 2.39
C ILE A 28 0.39 -4.44 1.13
N GLN A 29 0.51 -3.82 -0.04
CA GLN A 29 0.39 -4.48 -1.34
C GLN A 29 1.59 -4.14 -2.23
N ARG A 30 2.20 -5.16 -2.83
CA ARG A 30 3.21 -4.94 -3.87
C ARG A 30 2.52 -4.69 -5.21
N ALA A 31 2.99 -3.66 -5.93
CA ALA A 31 2.70 -3.46 -7.34
C ALA A 31 3.99 -2.98 -8.02
N ARG A 32 4.47 -3.72 -9.02
CA ARG A 32 5.81 -3.54 -9.61
C ARG A 32 6.87 -3.66 -8.52
N ASP A 33 7.94 -2.86 -8.57
CA ASP A 33 9.04 -2.86 -7.60
C ASP A 33 8.72 -2.14 -6.28
N VAL A 34 7.49 -1.64 -6.10
CA VAL A 34 7.10 -0.80 -4.96
C VAL A 34 6.08 -1.51 -4.09
N TYR A 35 6.22 -1.34 -2.78
CA TYR A 35 5.26 -1.75 -1.76
C TYR A 35 4.44 -0.53 -1.33
N TYR A 36 3.14 -0.61 -1.54
CA TYR A 36 2.20 0.42 -1.16
C TYR A 36 1.55 0.08 0.16
N VAL A 37 1.38 1.09 0.99
CA VAL A 37 0.95 0.99 2.36
C VAL A 37 -0.28 1.87 2.54
N ALA A 38 -1.37 1.31 3.08
CA ALA A 38 -2.58 2.06 3.42
C ALA A 38 -2.50 2.62 4.84
N ASN A 39 -2.59 3.95 4.96
CA ASN A 39 -2.56 4.65 6.25
C ASN A 39 -3.97 5.09 6.62
N THR A 40 -4.73 4.20 7.26
CA THR A 40 -6.15 4.40 7.54
C THR A 40 -6.42 5.64 8.39
N GLY A 41 -5.51 5.96 9.31
CA GLY A 41 -5.67 7.11 10.21
C GLY A 41 -5.25 8.44 9.59
N SER A 42 -4.67 8.44 8.39
CA SER A 42 -4.14 9.64 7.72
C SER A 42 -4.76 9.90 6.35
N ASP A 43 -5.58 9.00 5.82
CA ASP A 43 -6.18 9.07 4.49
C ASP A 43 -5.12 9.26 3.37
N THR A 44 -3.99 8.55 3.51
CA THR A 44 -2.87 8.55 2.57
C THR A 44 -2.39 7.15 2.24
N LEU A 45 -1.71 7.03 1.09
CA LEU A 45 -0.89 5.87 0.78
C LEU A 45 0.60 6.24 0.86
N SER A 46 1.39 5.37 1.49
CA SER A 46 2.85 5.45 1.48
C SER A 46 3.45 4.47 0.47
N GLY A 47 4.57 4.83 -0.14
CA GLY A 47 5.34 3.95 -1.04
C GLY A 47 6.69 3.58 -0.43
N TYR A 48 7.06 2.30 -0.51
CA TYR A 48 8.34 1.78 -0.07
C TYR A 48 9.05 0.97 -1.17
N ARG A 49 10.38 1.05 -1.20
CA ARG A 49 11.23 0.08 -1.89
C ARG A 49 12.03 -0.73 -0.88
N ILE A 50 12.38 -1.96 -1.23
CA ILE A 50 13.18 -2.83 -0.39
C ILE A 50 14.54 -3.03 -1.05
N GLY A 51 15.60 -2.65 -0.33
CA GLY A 51 16.97 -2.86 -0.79
C GLY A 51 17.34 -4.34 -0.91
N ALA A 52 18.44 -4.64 -1.58
CA ALA A 52 18.94 -6.03 -1.70
C ALA A 52 19.31 -6.65 -0.34
N ASP A 53 19.57 -5.81 0.66
CA ASP A 53 19.78 -6.21 2.04
C ASP A 53 18.46 -6.37 2.81
N GLY A 54 17.30 -6.12 2.21
CA GLY A 54 16.01 -6.17 2.87
C GLY A 54 15.61 -4.88 3.60
N GLN A 55 16.45 -3.83 3.62
CA GLN A 55 16.11 -2.59 4.31
C GLN A 55 15.04 -1.81 3.53
N PRO A 56 13.87 -1.50 4.14
CA PRO A 56 12.89 -0.62 3.51
C PRO A 56 13.38 0.83 3.44
N THR A 57 13.08 1.49 2.33
CA THR A 57 13.28 2.92 2.08
C THR A 57 11.99 3.55 1.55
N LEU A 58 11.75 4.82 1.88
CA LEU A 58 10.57 5.56 1.40
C LEU A 58 10.74 5.96 -0.07
N THR A 59 9.62 5.98 -0.79
CA THR A 59 9.52 6.59 -2.11
C THR A 59 9.34 8.09 -1.95
N GLY A 60 10.31 8.88 -2.42
CA GLY A 60 10.33 10.33 -2.21
C GLY A 60 10.68 10.72 -0.76
N ALA A 61 10.65 12.03 -0.47
CA ALA A 61 11.12 12.57 0.81
C ALA A 61 10.16 12.30 1.98
N THR A 62 8.85 12.27 1.72
CA THR A 62 7.80 12.08 2.74
C THR A 62 7.26 10.67 2.79
N GLY A 63 7.53 9.83 1.78
CA GLY A 63 6.92 8.52 1.62
C GLY A 63 5.50 8.53 1.09
N ILE A 64 4.76 9.64 1.22
CA ILE A 64 3.38 9.77 0.75
C ILE A 64 3.38 9.81 -0.79
N VAL A 65 2.64 8.88 -1.40
CA VAL A 65 2.53 8.74 -2.87
C VAL A 65 1.13 9.00 -3.39
N ALA A 66 0.10 9.04 -2.53
CA ALA A 66 -1.26 9.47 -2.85
C ALA A 66 -2.05 9.88 -1.60
N VAL A 67 -3.14 10.62 -1.82
CA VAL A 67 -4.25 10.80 -0.89
C VAL A 67 -5.41 9.88 -1.30
N THR A 68 -6.23 9.49 -0.34
CA THR A 68 -7.36 8.57 -0.54
C THR A 68 -8.68 9.21 -0.12
N GLU A 69 -9.78 8.56 -0.45
CA GLU A 69 -11.01 8.72 0.32
C GLU A 69 -10.83 8.16 1.75
N SER A 70 -11.76 8.48 2.65
CA SER A 70 -11.57 8.23 4.08
C SER A 70 -11.52 6.74 4.44
N GLY A 71 -10.56 6.41 5.29
CA GLY A 71 -10.35 5.08 5.86
C GLY A 71 -9.87 4.05 4.84
N PRO A 72 -8.74 4.28 4.13
CA PRO A 72 -8.12 3.25 3.29
C PRO A 72 -7.69 2.09 4.17
N ILE A 73 -8.27 0.91 3.98
CA ILE A 73 -8.07 -0.25 4.86
C ILE A 73 -7.33 -1.37 4.16
N ASP A 74 -7.63 -1.63 2.89
CA ASP A 74 -7.07 -2.74 2.12
C ASP A 74 -6.67 -2.31 0.71
N LEU A 75 -5.69 -3.00 0.14
CA LEU A 75 -5.18 -2.74 -1.21
C LEU A 75 -5.10 -4.03 -2.01
N THR A 76 -5.35 -3.93 -3.32
CA THR A 76 -5.07 -5.00 -4.27
C THR A 76 -4.44 -4.45 -5.54
N SER A 77 -3.63 -5.28 -6.19
CA SER A 77 -3.08 -5.00 -7.52
C SER A 77 -3.12 -6.29 -8.34
N PRO A 78 -3.72 -6.27 -9.54
CA PRO A 78 -3.61 -7.37 -10.49
C PRO A 78 -2.14 -7.67 -10.77
N SER A 79 -1.80 -8.93 -11.01
CA SER A 79 -0.43 -9.48 -11.07
C SER A 79 0.63 -8.54 -11.67
N ASP A 80 1.31 -7.79 -10.78
CA ASP A 80 2.40 -6.85 -11.11
C ASP A 80 2.02 -5.76 -12.13
N SER A 81 0.76 -5.32 -12.12
CA SER A 81 0.25 -4.33 -13.05
C SER A 81 0.71 -2.90 -12.74
N HIS A 82 0.49 -1.99 -13.69
CA HIS A 82 0.59 -0.54 -13.46
C HIS A 82 -0.61 0.03 -12.72
N PHE A 83 -1.39 -0.79 -12.02
CA PHE A 83 -2.61 -0.37 -11.35
C PHE A 83 -2.62 -0.82 -9.89
N LEU A 84 -3.15 0.05 -9.04
CA LEU A 84 -3.36 -0.21 -7.63
C LEU A 84 -4.77 0.26 -7.29
N TYR A 85 -5.48 -0.54 -6.48
CA TYR A 85 -6.81 -0.24 -6.01
C TYR A 85 -6.81 -0.23 -4.49
N GLY A 86 -7.42 0.79 -3.90
CA GLY A 86 -7.54 0.92 -2.45
C GLY A 86 -8.99 0.95 -2.00
N GLU A 87 -9.38 -0.01 -1.18
CA GLU A 87 -10.68 0.01 -0.52
C GLU A 87 -10.65 1.02 0.63
N THR A 88 -11.64 1.89 0.67
CA THR A 88 -11.79 2.92 1.70
C THR A 88 -13.09 2.66 2.47
N GLY A 89 -12.98 1.91 3.57
CA GLY A 89 -14.12 1.31 4.28
C GLY A 89 -15.05 2.31 4.96
N ILE A 90 -14.54 3.49 5.37
CA ILE A 90 -15.38 4.56 5.94
C ILE A 90 -16.20 5.22 4.83
N SER A 91 -15.58 5.51 3.70
CA SER A 91 -16.26 6.13 2.55
C SER A 91 -17.15 5.17 1.77
N GLY A 92 -16.96 3.85 1.88
CA GLY A 92 -17.68 2.87 1.06
C GLY A 92 -17.31 3.01 -0.43
N THR A 93 -16.02 3.16 -0.70
CA THR A 93 -15.48 3.38 -2.06
C THR A 93 -14.24 2.54 -2.35
N VAL A 94 -13.88 2.45 -3.63
CA VAL A 94 -12.57 1.97 -4.09
C VAL A 94 -11.91 3.07 -4.90
N ASP A 95 -10.74 3.49 -4.43
CA ASP A 95 -9.87 4.41 -5.16
C ASP A 95 -9.05 3.66 -6.20
N GLU A 96 -8.96 4.24 -7.40
CA GLU A 96 -8.25 3.66 -8.53
C GLU A 96 -7.00 4.48 -8.83
N TYR A 97 -5.85 3.82 -8.95
CA TYR A 97 -4.58 4.50 -9.21
C TYR A 97 -3.82 3.85 -10.35
N ARG A 98 -3.11 4.68 -11.12
CA ARG A 98 -2.00 4.26 -11.98
C ARG A 98 -0.68 4.36 -11.20
N VAL A 99 0.12 3.31 -11.27
CA VAL A 99 1.50 3.25 -10.79
C VAL A 99 2.44 3.83 -11.84
N ASN A 100 3.06 4.97 -11.52
CA ASN A 100 4.07 5.60 -12.35
C ASN A 100 5.42 4.89 -12.24
N ASP A 101 6.32 5.14 -13.19
CA ASP A 101 7.64 4.49 -13.22
C ASP A 101 8.55 4.90 -12.04
N ASP A 102 8.31 6.05 -11.42
CA ASP A 102 9.01 6.49 -10.22
C ASP A 102 8.41 5.92 -8.92
N GLY A 103 7.29 5.20 -9.02
CA GLY A 103 6.56 4.63 -7.88
C GLY A 103 5.50 5.54 -7.28
N THR A 104 5.34 6.77 -7.78
CA THR A 104 4.20 7.62 -7.40
C THR A 104 2.89 7.09 -7.98
N LEU A 105 1.76 7.54 -7.43
CA LEU A 105 0.45 7.14 -7.87
C LEU A 105 -0.30 8.32 -8.49
N THR A 106 -0.96 8.07 -9.63
CA THR A 106 -1.91 9.01 -10.23
C THR A 106 -3.32 8.47 -10.03
N LYS A 107 -4.16 9.20 -9.28
CA LYS A 107 -5.58 8.83 -9.09
C LYS A 107 -6.31 8.89 -10.44
N LEU A 108 -6.95 7.79 -10.81
CA LEU A 108 -7.71 7.62 -12.05
C LEU A 108 -9.19 7.87 -11.82
N GLY A 109 -9.71 7.47 -10.66
CA GLY A 109 -11.12 7.47 -10.38
C GLY A 109 -11.44 6.96 -8.98
N VAL A 110 -12.74 6.92 -8.71
CA VAL A 110 -13.34 6.38 -7.47
C VAL A 110 -14.59 5.62 -7.87
N VAL A 111 -14.70 4.37 -7.45
CA VAL A 111 -15.92 3.58 -7.52
C VAL A 111 -16.67 3.74 -6.20
N THR A 112 -17.96 4.08 -6.27
CA THR A 112 -18.81 4.31 -5.09
C THR A 112 -19.92 3.27 -4.96
N GLY A 113 -20.59 3.26 -3.80
CA GLY A 113 -21.75 2.41 -3.56
C GLY A 113 -21.45 1.09 -2.90
N LEU A 114 -20.24 0.92 -2.34
CA LEU A 114 -19.96 -0.20 -1.45
C LEU A 114 -20.65 0.02 -0.11
N PRO A 115 -21.18 -1.04 0.52
CA PRO A 115 -21.59 -1.00 1.91
C PRO A 115 -20.47 -0.46 2.80
N PRO A 116 -20.73 0.50 3.70
CA PRO A 116 -19.73 0.97 4.66
C PRO A 116 -19.28 -0.16 5.60
N GLY A 117 -18.00 -0.15 5.97
CA GLY A 117 -17.41 -1.12 6.90
C GLY A 117 -17.11 -2.50 6.30
N LEU A 118 -17.10 -2.62 4.97
CA LEU A 118 -16.47 -3.78 4.32
C LEU A 118 -14.96 -3.76 4.56
N GLU A 119 -14.38 -4.96 4.57
CA GLU A 119 -12.95 -5.22 4.62
C GLU A 119 -12.64 -6.37 3.66
N GLY A 120 -11.46 -6.33 3.04
CA GLY A 120 -10.95 -7.31 2.12
C GLY A 120 -11.37 -7.05 0.67
N ILE A 121 -10.41 -6.59 -0.15
CA ILE A 121 -10.57 -6.45 -1.59
C ILE A 121 -9.65 -7.42 -2.36
N ALA A 122 -10.16 -7.96 -3.46
CA ALA A 122 -9.39 -8.78 -4.39
C ALA A 122 -9.60 -8.31 -5.83
N SER A 123 -8.54 -8.38 -6.62
CA SER A 123 -8.57 -8.19 -8.08
C SER A 123 -8.21 -9.50 -8.77
N THR A 124 -8.79 -9.75 -9.95
CA THR A 124 -8.65 -10.99 -10.73
C THR A 124 -7.91 -10.77 -12.03
#